data_AF-A0A350DNK0-F1
#
_entry.id   AF-A0A350DNK0-F1
#
_cell.length_a   1.000
_cell.length_b   1.000
_cell.length_c   1.000
_cell.angle_alpha   90.00
_cell.angle_beta   90.00
_cell.angle_gamma   90.00
#
_symmetry.space_group_name_H-M   'P 1'
#
loop_
_entity.id
_entity.type
_entity.pdbx_description
1 polymer ?
#
loop_
_entity_poly.entity_id
_entity_poly.type
_entity_poly.pdbx_seq_one_letter_code
_entity_poly.pdbx_strand_id
1 'polypeptide(L)'
;MVVDIENTTEEARFVKQARNFDIRRVIVKIGSSLLTNNGRGLDRTAIYEWAKQIAKLHKQGVEVLLVSSGAVAEGVVRMNLDERPRKLAALQACASIGQMGLIETWWSALIQHGIQSSQLLLTHDDLSNRSRYLNTTGALTQLLEWRVLPVINENDTITIDEIKFGDNDTLG
;
A
#
# COMPACT_ATOMS: atom_id res chain seq x y z
N MET A 1 15.83 0.59 -3.12
CA MET A 1 15.38 1.88 -3.70
C MET A 1 13.94 2.10 -3.25
N VAL A 2 13.62 3.30 -2.78
CA VAL A 2 12.24 3.72 -2.52
C VAL A 2 11.79 4.57 -3.70
N VAL A 3 10.58 4.35 -4.18
CA VAL A 3 9.95 5.10 -5.26
C VAL A 3 8.64 5.64 -4.73
N ASP A 4 8.57 6.95 -4.57
CA ASP A 4 7.35 7.65 -4.19
C ASP A 4 6.63 8.14 -5.45
N ILE A 5 5.36 7.77 -5.59
CA ILE A 5 4.53 8.15 -6.74
C ILE A 5 3.51 9.18 -6.26
N GLU A 6 3.57 10.40 -6.82
CA GLU A 6 2.70 11.52 -6.44
C GLU A 6 1.79 12.04 -7.58
N ASN A 7 1.99 11.63 -8.85
CA ASN A 7 1.14 12.08 -9.97
C ASN A 7 0.98 11.04 -11.11
N THR A 8 -0.19 11.01 -11.76
CA THR A 8 -0.57 10.02 -12.80
C THR A 8 -0.02 10.30 -14.20
N THR A 9 0.57 11.49 -14.43
CA THR A 9 1.03 11.95 -15.75
C THR A 9 2.48 11.56 -16.08
N GLU A 10 3.24 11.05 -15.11
CA GLU A 10 4.50 10.40 -15.44
C GLU A 10 4.21 8.93 -15.75
N GLU A 11 4.29 8.55 -17.04
CA GLU A 11 4.50 7.16 -17.45
C GLU A 11 5.85 6.65 -16.89
N ALA A 12 5.85 6.36 -15.59
CA ALA A 12 6.80 5.66 -14.76
C ALA A 12 8.26 5.63 -15.22
N ARG A 13 9.00 6.67 -14.84
CA ARG A 13 10.47 6.65 -14.80
C ARG A 13 11.03 5.49 -13.96
N PHE A 14 10.28 4.89 -13.04
CA PHE A 14 10.82 3.93 -12.08
C PHE A 14 11.15 2.56 -12.66
N VAL A 15 10.38 2.01 -13.63
CA VAL A 15 10.74 0.74 -14.27
C VAL A 15 12.03 0.91 -15.09
N LYS A 16 12.20 2.07 -15.74
CA LYS A 16 13.46 2.44 -16.42
C LYS A 16 14.59 2.69 -15.42
N GLN A 17 14.35 3.37 -14.29
CA GLN A 17 15.36 3.59 -13.25
C GLN A 17 15.81 2.27 -12.63
N ALA A 18 14.88 1.38 -12.27
CA ALA A 18 15.23 0.07 -11.70
C ALA A 18 16.12 -0.75 -12.63
N ARG A 19 15.89 -0.66 -13.96
CA ARG A 19 16.75 -1.30 -14.96
C ARG A 19 18.16 -0.74 -15.03
N ASN A 20 18.36 0.55 -14.75
CA ASN A 20 19.66 1.22 -14.89
C ASN A 20 20.58 1.01 -13.67
N PHE A 21 20.05 0.57 -12.53
CA PHE A 21 20.78 0.52 -11.25
C PHE A 21 21.00 -0.89 -10.68
N ASP A 22 20.81 -1.96 -11.47
CA ASP A 22 20.91 -3.37 -11.03
C ASP A 22 20.21 -3.62 -9.67
N ILE A 23 18.94 -3.24 -9.60
CA ILE A 23 18.20 -3.18 -8.34
C ILE A 23 17.63 -4.55 -7.98
N ARG A 24 18.10 -5.11 -6.85
CA ARG A 24 17.53 -6.35 -6.30
C ARG A 24 16.19 -6.17 -5.60
N ARG A 25 15.98 -5.03 -4.93
CA ARG A 25 14.78 -4.75 -4.11
C ARG A 25 14.29 -3.31 -4.23
N VAL A 26 12.98 -3.15 -4.40
CA VAL A 26 12.31 -1.85 -4.51
C VAL A 26 11.10 -1.78 -3.58
N ILE A 27 10.94 -0.63 -2.94
CA ILE A 27 9.72 -0.23 -2.23
C ILE A 27 8.99 0.75 -3.15
N VAL A 28 7.74 0.45 -3.47
CA VAL A 28 6.85 1.30 -4.26
C VAL A 28 5.81 1.87 -3.32
N LYS A 29 5.83 3.18 -3.08
CA LYS A 29 4.84 3.88 -2.27
C LYS A 29 3.84 4.57 -3.19
N ILE A 30 2.56 4.31 -2.99
CA ILE A 30 1.48 4.93 -3.75
C ILE A 30 0.50 5.60 -2.77
N GLY A 31 0.46 6.93 -2.83
CA GLY A 31 -0.35 7.77 -1.96
C GLY A 31 -1.85 7.72 -2.27
N SER A 32 -2.66 8.20 -1.32
CA SER A 32 -4.13 8.19 -1.43
C SER A 32 -4.65 8.96 -2.64
N SER A 33 -4.01 10.05 -3.06
CA SER A 33 -4.43 10.85 -4.22
C SER A 33 -4.42 10.08 -5.54
N LEU A 34 -3.55 9.07 -5.68
CA LEU A 34 -3.43 8.24 -6.88
C LEU A 34 -4.26 6.97 -6.84
N LEU A 35 -4.74 6.59 -5.66
CA LEU A 35 -5.51 5.38 -5.44
C LEU A 35 -6.99 5.66 -5.20
N THR A 36 -7.39 6.92 -5.09
CA THR A 36 -8.77 7.30 -4.79
C THR A 36 -9.38 8.12 -5.92
N ASN A 37 -10.65 7.87 -6.20
CA ASN A 37 -11.38 8.51 -7.30
C ASN A 37 -12.19 9.72 -6.79
N ASN A 38 -11.50 10.74 -6.27
CA ASN A 38 -12.09 12.01 -5.81
C ASN A 38 -13.35 11.85 -4.93
N GLY A 39 -13.28 10.96 -3.94
CA GLY A 39 -14.40 10.68 -3.01
C GLY A 39 -15.29 9.49 -3.40
N ARG A 40 -15.00 8.81 -4.53
CA ARG A 40 -15.71 7.58 -4.96
C ARG A 40 -15.01 6.28 -4.54
N GLY A 41 -14.23 6.33 -3.46
CA GLY A 41 -13.48 5.18 -2.97
C GLY A 41 -12.26 4.92 -3.84
N LEU A 42 -11.87 3.65 -3.98
CA LEU A 42 -10.67 3.30 -4.75
C LEU A 42 -10.84 3.47 -6.26
N ASP A 43 -9.83 4.05 -6.91
CA ASP A 43 -9.68 4.02 -8.36
C ASP A 43 -9.11 2.65 -8.78
N ARG A 44 -10.02 1.72 -9.06
CA ARG A 44 -9.67 0.36 -9.50
C ARG A 44 -8.90 0.36 -10.82
N THR A 45 -9.20 1.29 -11.73
CA THR A 45 -8.49 1.38 -13.01
C THR A 45 -7.04 1.77 -12.79
N ALA A 46 -6.78 2.78 -11.94
CA ALA A 46 -5.43 3.16 -11.57
C ALA A 46 -4.67 2.01 -10.88
N ILE A 47 -5.29 1.35 -9.90
CA ILE A 47 -4.69 0.20 -9.19
C ILE A 47 -4.27 -0.90 -10.17
N TYR A 48 -5.10 -1.22 -11.16
CA TYR A 48 -4.79 -2.24 -12.16
C TYR A 48 -3.61 -1.86 -13.06
N GLU A 49 -3.51 -0.61 -13.48
CA GLU A 49 -2.36 -0.15 -14.25
C GLU A 49 -1.07 -0.12 -13.41
N TRP A 50 -1.15 0.20 -12.11
CA TRP A 50 -0.01 0.08 -11.20
C TRP A 50 0.42 -1.38 -11.01
N ALA A 51 -0.54 -2.29 -10.78
CA ALA A 51 -0.28 -3.71 -10.63
C ALA A 51 0.44 -4.31 -11.85
N LYS A 52 0.05 -3.90 -13.06
CA LYS A 52 0.70 -4.29 -14.31
C LYS A 52 2.16 -3.84 -14.40
N GLN A 53 2.49 -2.65 -13.89
CA GLN A 53 3.88 -2.16 -13.86
C GLN A 53 4.71 -2.88 -12.81
N ILE A 54 4.16 -3.05 -11.61
CA ILE A 54 4.74 -3.85 -10.53
C ILE A 54 5.03 -5.28 -11.01
N ALA A 55 4.10 -5.89 -11.75
CA ALA A 55 4.25 -7.23 -12.29
C ALA A 55 5.41 -7.35 -13.29
N LYS A 56 5.72 -6.28 -14.04
CA LYS A 56 6.91 -6.28 -14.94
C LYS A 56 8.20 -6.39 -14.14
N LEU A 57 8.32 -5.66 -13.03
CA LEU A 57 9.50 -5.72 -12.15
C LEU A 57 9.62 -7.07 -11.45
N HIS A 58 8.51 -7.57 -10.89
CA HIS A 58 8.47 -8.86 -10.19
C HIS A 58 8.92 -10.02 -11.10
N LYS A 59 8.43 -10.06 -12.35
CA LYS A 59 8.81 -11.06 -13.36
C LYS A 59 10.28 -10.98 -13.79
N GLN A 60 10.93 -9.84 -13.59
CA GLN A 60 12.36 -9.65 -13.87
C GLN A 60 13.24 -10.13 -12.72
N GLY A 61 12.67 -10.66 -11.65
CA GLY A 61 13.41 -11.15 -10.49
C GLY A 61 13.49 -10.15 -9.34
N VAL A 62 13.08 -8.89 -9.54
CA VAL A 62 13.13 -7.84 -8.52
C VAL A 62 12.15 -8.15 -7.39
N GLU A 63 12.62 -8.02 -6.15
CA GLU A 63 11.77 -8.07 -4.95
C GLU A 63 11.03 -6.74 -4.82
N VAL A 64 9.69 -6.78 -4.85
CA VAL A 64 8.85 -5.58 -4.77
C VAL A 64 8.08 -5.61 -3.46
N LEU A 65 8.10 -4.49 -2.76
CA LEU A 65 7.24 -4.21 -1.62
C LEU A 65 6.35 -3.03 -1.98
N LEU A 66 5.06 -3.14 -1.73
CA LEU A 66 4.10 -2.10 -2.02
C LEU A 66 3.63 -1.46 -0.72
N VAL A 67 3.82 -0.15 -0.58
CA VAL A 67 3.20 0.66 0.48
C VAL A 67 2.02 1.39 -0.15
N SER A 68 0.82 1.11 0.34
CA SER A 68 -0.43 1.61 -0.24
C SER A 68 -1.26 2.33 0.81
N SER A 69 -1.88 3.43 0.43
CA SER A 69 -2.88 4.14 1.25
C SER A 69 -4.31 3.92 0.69
N GLY A 70 -5.30 4.65 1.22
CA GLY A 70 -6.66 4.70 0.65
C GLY A 70 -7.74 3.92 1.41
N ALA A 71 -7.40 3.20 2.48
CA ALA A 71 -8.35 2.39 3.27
C ALA A 71 -9.53 3.22 3.81
N VAL A 72 -9.27 4.39 4.42
CA VAL A 72 -10.36 5.24 4.94
C VAL A 72 -11.31 5.70 3.83
N ALA A 73 -10.80 6.10 2.67
CA ALA A 73 -11.61 6.58 1.55
C ALA A 73 -12.52 5.47 1.01
N GLU A 74 -12.02 4.24 0.91
CA GLU A 74 -12.83 3.07 0.55
C GLU A 74 -13.91 2.79 1.61
N GLY A 75 -13.56 2.91 2.89
CA GLY A 75 -14.51 2.70 3.99
C GLY A 75 -15.67 3.68 3.99
N VAL A 76 -15.38 4.97 3.75
CA VAL A 76 -16.40 6.03 3.62
C VAL A 76 -17.43 5.67 2.56
N VAL A 77 -16.98 5.21 1.39
CA VAL A 77 -17.87 4.82 0.28
C VAL A 77 -18.62 3.53 0.58
N ARG A 78 -17.96 2.50 1.13
CA ARG A 78 -18.62 1.24 1.50
C ARG A 78 -19.73 1.44 2.54
N MET A 79 -19.59 2.44 3.39
CA MET A 79 -20.57 2.79 4.42
C MET A 79 -21.62 3.80 3.95
N ASN A 80 -21.59 4.23 2.68
CA ASN A 80 -22.47 5.27 2.14
C ASN A 80 -22.47 6.55 3.00
N LEU A 81 -21.31 6.97 3.49
CA LEU A 81 -21.19 8.23 4.23
C LEU A 81 -21.06 9.40 3.26
N ASP A 82 -21.81 10.47 3.51
CA ASP A 82 -21.81 11.67 2.67
C ASP A 82 -20.46 12.40 2.66
N GLU A 83 -19.75 12.34 3.79
CA GLU A 83 -18.42 12.95 3.95
C GLU A 83 -17.51 12.09 4.82
N ARG A 84 -16.20 12.37 4.73
CA ARG A 84 -15.20 11.75 5.60
C ARG A 84 -15.51 12.13 7.06
N PRO A 85 -15.67 11.15 7.97
CA PRO A 85 -16.00 11.45 9.36
C PRO A 85 -14.85 12.19 10.06
N ARG A 86 -15.17 13.01 11.07
CA ARG A 86 -14.16 13.75 11.85
C ARG A 86 -13.78 13.08 13.17
N LYS A 87 -14.66 12.20 13.69
CA LYS A 87 -14.40 11.48 14.94
C LYS A 87 -13.38 10.37 14.69
N LEU A 88 -12.33 10.32 15.52
CA LEU A 88 -11.27 9.30 15.41
C LEU A 88 -11.86 7.88 15.31
N ALA A 89 -12.73 7.49 16.24
CA ALA A 89 -13.34 6.16 16.22
C ALA A 89 -14.09 5.83 14.92
N ALA A 90 -14.72 6.83 14.29
CA ALA A 90 -15.40 6.65 13.01
C ALA A 90 -14.41 6.52 11.85
N LEU A 91 -13.28 7.25 11.90
CA LEU A 91 -12.18 7.12 10.93
C LEU A 91 -11.53 5.73 11.03
N GLN A 92 -11.26 5.25 12.24
CA GLN A 92 -10.73 3.91 12.49
C GLN A 92 -11.68 2.81 12.01
N ALA A 93 -12.99 2.99 12.24
CA ALA A 93 -14.01 2.08 11.73
C ALA A 93 -14.03 2.07 10.18
N CYS A 94 -13.97 3.24 9.54
CA CYS A 94 -13.88 3.33 8.08
C CYS A 94 -12.59 2.67 7.57
N ALA A 95 -11.45 2.90 8.22
CA ALA A 95 -10.19 2.29 7.83
C ALA A 95 -10.27 0.76 7.90
N SER A 96 -10.82 0.20 8.97
CA SER A 96 -11.03 -1.26 9.13
C SER A 96 -11.85 -1.84 7.97
N ILE A 97 -12.98 -1.21 7.66
CA ILE A 97 -13.91 -1.65 6.60
C ILE A 97 -13.28 -1.51 5.22
N GLY A 98 -12.65 -0.37 4.95
CA GLY A 98 -12.06 -0.10 3.64
C GLY A 98 -10.74 -0.84 3.40
N GLN A 99 -10.01 -1.21 4.45
CA GLN A 99 -8.81 -2.04 4.35
C GLN A 99 -9.12 -3.39 3.70
N MET A 100 -10.27 -3.98 3.99
CA MET A 100 -10.73 -5.21 3.32
C MET A 100 -10.82 -4.99 1.80
N GLY A 101 -11.38 -3.86 1.37
CA GLY A 101 -11.50 -3.51 -0.04
C GLY A 101 -10.20 -3.17 -0.74
N LEU A 102 -9.30 -2.48 -0.02
CA LEU A 102 -7.96 -2.17 -0.52
C LEU A 102 -7.19 -3.44 -0.83
N ILE A 103 -7.14 -4.38 0.13
CA ILE A 103 -6.42 -5.64 -0.04
C ILE A 103 -7.07 -6.54 -1.09
N GLU A 104 -8.40 -6.63 -1.11
CA GLU A 104 -9.13 -7.38 -2.14
C GLU A 104 -8.81 -6.85 -3.55
N THR A 105 -8.78 -5.52 -3.72
CA THR A 105 -8.52 -4.89 -5.02
C THR A 105 -7.09 -5.14 -5.48
N TRP A 106 -6.11 -4.97 -4.59
CA TRP A 106 -4.71 -5.27 -4.90
C TRP A 106 -4.48 -6.74 -5.21
N TRP A 107 -5.00 -7.63 -4.37
CA TRP A 107 -4.92 -9.07 -4.61
C TRP A 107 -5.52 -9.45 -5.96
N SER A 108 -6.72 -8.94 -6.27
CA SER A 108 -7.40 -9.21 -7.54
C SER A 108 -6.60 -8.72 -8.75
N ALA A 109 -5.94 -7.57 -8.64
CA ALA A 109 -5.12 -7.01 -9.72
C ALA A 109 -3.80 -7.79 -9.89
N LEU A 110 -3.14 -8.18 -8.80
CA LEU A 110 -1.86 -8.89 -8.82
C LEU A 110 -1.99 -10.35 -9.23
N ILE A 111 -3.06 -11.03 -8.80
CA ILE A 111 -3.27 -12.46 -9.10
C ILE A 111 -3.52 -12.69 -10.60
N GLN A 112 -4.06 -11.71 -11.32
CA GLN A 112 -4.18 -11.73 -12.79
C GLN A 112 -2.82 -11.80 -13.50
N HIS A 113 -1.74 -11.43 -12.81
CA HIS A 113 -0.38 -11.55 -13.30
C HIS A 113 0.37 -12.77 -12.75
N GLY A 114 -0.32 -13.65 -12.01
CA GLY A 114 0.26 -14.83 -11.36
C GLY A 114 1.05 -14.51 -10.10
N ILE A 115 0.85 -13.33 -9.51
CA ILE A 115 1.59 -12.86 -8.34
C ILE A 115 0.72 -13.03 -7.11
N GLN A 116 1.19 -13.84 -6.16
CA GLN A 116 0.59 -13.89 -4.82
C GLN A 116 0.97 -12.63 -4.05
N SER A 117 0.01 -12.11 -3.27
CA SER A 117 0.22 -10.95 -2.40
C SER A 117 -0.21 -11.25 -0.97
N SER A 118 0.41 -10.57 -0.01
CA SER A 118 0.08 -10.68 1.40
C SER A 118 -0.22 -9.32 2.00
N GLN A 119 -1.15 -9.25 2.95
CA GLN A 119 -1.36 -8.06 3.75
C GLN A 119 -0.33 -7.96 4.88
N LEU A 120 0.22 -6.77 5.08
CA LEU A 120 0.96 -6.41 6.28
C LEU A 120 0.43 -5.08 6.82
N LEU A 121 0.08 -5.04 8.10
CA LEU A 121 -0.34 -3.82 8.79
C LEU A 121 0.70 -3.48 9.86
N LEU A 122 1.20 -2.26 9.84
CA LEU A 122 2.25 -1.81 10.76
C LEU A 122 1.84 -0.49 11.43
N THR A 123 2.35 -0.26 12.63
CA THR A 123 2.33 1.05 13.30
C THR A 123 3.76 1.53 13.51
N HIS A 124 3.94 2.83 13.80
CA HIS A 124 5.25 3.37 14.20
C HIS A 124 5.81 2.64 15.43
N ASP A 125 4.94 2.27 16.39
CA ASP A 125 5.31 1.54 17.60
C ASP A 125 5.84 0.12 17.32
N ASP A 126 5.39 -0.52 16.23
CA ASP A 126 5.90 -1.83 15.83
C ASP A 126 7.35 -1.77 15.34
N LEU A 127 7.78 -0.60 14.85
CA LEU A 127 9.14 -0.36 14.37
C LEU A 127 10.08 0.12 15.50
N SER A 128 9.55 0.78 16.53
CA SER A 128 10.33 1.25 17.68
C SER A 128 10.64 0.14 18.70
N ASN A 129 9.83 -0.92 18.74
CA ASN A 129 10.08 -2.09 19.58
C ASN A 129 10.95 -3.14 18.87
N ARG A 130 12.16 -3.40 19.42
CA ARG A 130 13.13 -4.35 18.83
C ARG A 130 12.54 -5.75 18.55
N SER A 131 11.75 -6.30 19.46
CA SER A 131 11.20 -7.65 19.28
C SER A 131 10.15 -7.68 18.17
N ARG A 132 9.28 -6.66 18.10
CA ARG A 132 8.29 -6.54 17.04
C ARG A 132 8.96 -6.29 15.68
N TYR A 133 9.94 -5.40 15.64
CA TYR A 133 10.76 -5.16 14.45
C TYR A 133 11.39 -6.45 13.91
N LEU A 134 12.02 -7.26 14.77
CA LEU A 134 12.62 -8.54 14.35
C LEU A 134 11.58 -9.55 13.84
N ASN A 135 10.41 -9.62 14.47
CA ASN A 135 9.33 -10.49 14.01
C ASN A 135 8.78 -10.04 12.64
N THR A 136 8.54 -8.74 12.47
CA THR A 136 8.06 -8.16 11.22
C THR A 136 9.07 -8.37 10.09
N THR A 137 10.34 -8.08 10.33
CA THR A 137 11.40 -8.26 9.33
C THR A 137 11.63 -9.73 8.99
N GLY A 138 11.50 -10.64 9.95
CA GLY A 138 11.53 -12.09 9.72
C GLY A 138 10.40 -12.55 8.79
N ALA A 139 9.16 -12.17 9.09
CA ALA A 139 8.00 -12.50 8.25
C ALA A 139 8.12 -11.91 6.83
N LEU A 140 8.52 -10.64 6.74
CA LEU A 140 8.73 -9.95 5.46
C LEU A 140 9.83 -10.59 4.62
N THR A 141 10.93 -11.03 5.25
CA THR A 141 12.00 -11.77 4.57
C THR A 141 11.46 -13.08 4.00
N GLN A 142 10.69 -13.84 4.79
CA GLN A 142 10.12 -15.12 4.34
C GLN A 142 9.15 -14.94 3.17
N LEU A 143 8.31 -13.89 3.19
CA LEU A 143 7.40 -13.57 2.08
C LEU A 143 8.15 -13.32 0.77
N LEU A 144 9.24 -12.55 0.83
CA LEU A 144 10.07 -12.26 -0.34
C LEU A 144 10.78 -13.51 -0.88
N GLU A 145 11.28 -14.38 0.00
CA GLU A 145 11.85 -15.68 -0.39
C GLU A 145 10.82 -16.57 -1.12
N TRP A 146 9.56 -16.54 -0.68
CA TRP A 146 8.44 -17.22 -1.36
C TRP A 146 7.94 -16.50 -2.62
N ARG A 147 8.57 -15.39 -2.99
CA ARG A 147 8.16 -14.49 -4.09
C ARG A 147 6.74 -13.93 -3.95
N VAL A 148 6.23 -13.84 -2.72
CA VAL A 148 4.96 -13.17 -2.39
C VAL A 148 5.22 -11.67 -2.30
N LEU A 149 4.35 -10.87 -2.89
CA LEU A 149 4.43 -9.40 -2.86
C LEU A 149 3.73 -8.85 -1.61
N PRO A 150 4.46 -8.24 -0.65
CA PRO A 150 3.83 -7.63 0.52
C PRO A 150 3.13 -6.32 0.14
N VAL A 151 1.84 -6.21 0.49
CA VAL A 151 1.05 -4.97 0.44
C VAL A 151 0.94 -4.45 1.87
N ILE A 152 1.68 -3.39 2.13
CA ILE A 152 1.88 -2.77 3.43
C ILE A 152 0.98 -1.54 3.52
N ASN A 153 0.25 -1.41 4.62
CA ASN A 153 -0.45 -0.19 5.00
C ASN A 153 -0.30 0.06 6.50
N GLU A 154 -0.58 1.27 6.96
CA GLU A 154 -0.67 1.57 8.38
C GLU A 154 -1.85 0.85 9.02
N ASN A 155 -1.69 0.41 10.28
CA ASN A 155 -2.79 -0.11 11.08
C ASN A 155 -3.62 1.01 11.73
N ASP A 156 -4.34 1.75 10.89
CA ASP A 156 -5.22 2.86 11.27
C ASP A 156 -6.17 2.53 12.43
N THR A 157 -6.55 1.27 12.61
CA THR A 157 -7.49 0.88 13.69
C THR A 157 -6.95 1.07 15.09
N ILE A 158 -5.64 1.13 15.24
CA ILE A 158 -4.94 1.28 16.52
C ILE A 158 -3.96 2.45 16.55
N THR A 159 -3.65 3.09 15.41
CA THR A 159 -2.86 4.33 15.38
C THR A 159 -3.70 5.55 15.77
N ILE A 160 -3.08 6.51 16.46
CA ILE A 160 -3.71 7.74 16.97
C ILE A 160 -3.19 8.99 16.22
N ASP A 161 -2.02 8.91 15.55
CA ASP A 161 -1.21 10.08 15.20
C ASP A 161 -1.48 10.66 13.79
N GLU A 162 -1.61 9.84 12.73
CA GLU A 162 -1.76 10.34 11.34
C GLU A 162 -3.21 10.70 10.95
N ILE A 163 -4.23 10.27 11.69
CA ILE A 163 -5.63 10.60 11.37
C ILE A 163 -5.92 12.13 11.52
N LYS A 164 -5.00 12.90 12.12
CA LYS A 164 -5.06 14.36 12.22
C LYS A 164 -4.32 15.11 11.10
N PHE A 165 -3.36 14.48 10.41
CA PHE A 165 -2.60 15.09 9.32
C PHE A 165 -2.34 14.03 8.26
N GLY A 166 -3.07 14.12 7.14
CA GLY A 166 -2.88 13.22 6.03
C GLY A 166 -1.55 13.48 5.34
N ASP A 167 -0.56 12.65 5.61
CA ASP A 167 0.48 12.27 4.65
C ASP A 167 1.29 11.10 5.23
N ASN A 168 1.36 10.01 4.47
CA ASN A 168 2.10 8.79 4.82
C ASN A 168 3.64 8.99 4.71
N ASP A 169 4.16 10.17 5.04
CA ASP A 169 5.55 10.57 4.81
C ASP A 169 6.53 10.08 5.87
N THR A 170 6.05 9.37 6.89
CA THR A 170 6.88 8.91 8.02
C THR A 170 7.26 7.42 8.05
N LEU A 171 7.11 6.70 6.92
CA LEU A 171 7.66 5.35 6.75
C LEU A 171 9.05 5.34 6.07
N GLY A 172 9.95 6.19 6.57
CA GLY A 172 11.36 6.27 6.16
C GLY A 172 12.31 5.41 7.00
#